data_AF-A0A182EZJ7-F1
#
_entry.id   AF-A0A182EZJ7-F1
#
_cell.length_a   1.000
_cell.length_b   1.000
_cell.length_c   1.000
_cell.angle_alpha   90.00
_cell.angle_beta   90.00
_cell.angle_gamma   90.00
#
_symmetry.space_group_name_H-M   'P 1'
#
loop_
_entity.id
_entity.type
_entity.pdbx_description
1 polymer ?
#
loop_
_entity_poly.entity_id
_entity_poly.type
_entity_poly.pdbx_seq_one_letter_code
_entity_poly.pdbx_strand_id
1 'polypeptide(L)' 'VGKFNTYDKIIFCGGNCAVWGLDIEGKDAFWTVTGDNVLSLCLSDVDNDGNNEV' A
#
# COMPACT_ATOMS: atom_id res chain seq x y z
N VAL A 1 12.20 1.06 -3.31
CA VAL A 1 11.05 1.38 -2.43
C VAL A 1 10.00 2.05 -3.31
N GLY A 2 8.81 1.46 -3.42
CA GLY A 2 7.81 1.81 -4.44
C GLY A 2 7.19 3.18 -4.18
N LYS A 3 7.06 4.00 -5.21
CA LYS A 3 6.35 5.29 -5.13
C LYS A 3 4.90 5.07 -5.54
N PHE A 4 3.97 5.34 -4.62
CA PHE A 4 2.53 5.19 -4.85
C PHE A 4 1.95 6.27 -5.77
N ASN A 5 2.73 7.33 -6.04
CA ASN A 5 2.31 8.52 -6.81
C ASN A 5 2.13 8.29 -8.33
N THR A 6 2.09 7.03 -8.78
CA THR A 6 1.81 6.68 -10.18
C THR A 6 0.32 6.45 -10.42
N TYR A 7 -0.49 6.28 -9.36
CA TYR A 7 -1.91 5.97 -9.44
C TYR A 7 -2.73 6.97 -8.63
N ASP A 8 -3.71 7.64 -9.26
CA ASP A 8 -4.62 8.59 -8.59
C ASP A 8 -5.47 7.93 -7.49
N LYS A 9 -5.79 6.65 -7.66
CA LYS A 9 -6.55 5.84 -6.69
C LYS A 9 -5.98 4.44 -6.65
N ILE A 10 -5.68 3.96 -5.45
CA ILE A 10 -5.18 2.61 -5.20
C ILE A 10 -5.97 1.99 -4.05
N ILE A 11 -6.17 0.68 -4.12
CA ILE A 11 -6.84 -0.12 -3.10
C ILE A 11 -5.75 -0.88 -2.34
N PHE A 12 -5.65 -0.66 -1.02
CA PHE A 12 -4.74 -1.42 -0.18
C PHE A 12 -5.45 -2.61 0.47
N CYS A 13 -4.80 -3.78 0.42
CA CYS A 13 -5.26 -4.99 1.08
C CYS A 13 -4.09 -5.62 1.83
N GLY A 14 -4.30 -5.98 3.10
CA GLY A 14 -3.31 -6.64 3.93
C GLY A 14 -3.82 -7.97 4.47
N GLY A 15 -3.00 -9.00 4.44
CA GLY A 15 -3.31 -10.29 5.04
C GLY A 15 -2.21 -11.34 4.80
N ASN A 16 -2.09 -12.31 5.70
CA ASN A 16 -1.17 -13.45 5.59
C ASN A 16 0.27 -13.07 5.17
N CYS A 17 0.87 -12.16 5.91
CA CYS A 17 2.22 -11.63 5.65
C CYS A 17 2.39 -10.88 4.32
N ALA A 18 1.32 -10.42 3.69
CA ALA A 18 1.36 -9.68 2.44
C ALA A 18 0.57 -8.37 2.52
N VAL A 19 1.06 -7.37 1.80
CA VAL A 19 0.35 -6.12 1.50
C VAL A 19 0.31 -5.96 -0.02
N TRP A 20 -0.90 -5.83 -0.55
CA TRP A 20 -1.19 -5.56 -1.95
C TRP A 20 -1.67 -4.11 -2.12
N GLY A 21 -1.25 -3.49 -3.21
CA GLY A 21 -1.86 -2.30 -3.77
C GLY A 21 -2.42 -2.65 -5.15
N LEU A 22 -3.73 -2.51 -5.32
CA LEU A 22 -4.45 -2.81 -6.56
C LEU A 22 -4.93 -1.51 -7.21
N ASP A 23 -4.91 -1.46 -8.53
CA ASP A 23 -5.57 -0.38 -9.26
C ASP A 23 -7.10 -0.56 -9.25
N ILE A 24 -7.82 0.43 -9.83
CA ILE A 24 -9.29 0.39 -9.92
C ILE A 24 -9.82 -0.75 -10.80
N GLU A 25 -8.98 -1.32 -11.67
CA GLU A 25 -9.30 -2.46 -12.52
C GLU A 25 -9.01 -3.80 -11.81
N GLY A 26 -8.46 -3.76 -10.59
CA GLY A 26 -8.10 -4.93 -9.79
C GLY A 26 -6.77 -5.55 -10.19
N LYS A 27 -5.93 -4.85 -10.95
CA LYS A 27 -4.61 -5.32 -11.34
C LYS A 27 -3.58 -4.96 -10.27
N ASP A 28 -2.59 -5.83 -10.12
CA ASP A 28 -1.47 -5.64 -9.20
C ASP A 28 -0.64 -4.40 -9.57
N ALA A 29 -0.77 -3.35 -8.78
CA ALA A 29 0.03 -2.12 -8.88
C ALA A 29 1.24 -2.18 -7.94
N PHE A 30 1.10 -2.83 -6.79
CA PHE A 30 2.13 -2.96 -5.76
C PHE A 30 1.95 -4.26 -4.96
N TRP A 31 3.07 -4.85 -4.53
CA TRP A 31 3.07 -5.94 -3.56
C TRP A 31 4.33 -5.91 -2.70
N THR A 32 4.18 -6.15 -1.41
CA THR A 32 5.28 -6.37 -0.48
C THR A 32 4.93 -7.41 0.58
N VAL A 33 5.96 -7.94 1.24
CA VAL A 33 5.85 -8.89 2.34
C VAL A 33 5.97 -8.15 3.69
N THR A 34 5.22 -8.59 4.69
CA THR A 34 5.31 -8.13 6.09
C THR A 34 5.89 -9.24 6.96
N GLY A 35 6.49 -8.86 8.10
CA GLY A 35 7.12 -9.82 9.01
C GLY A 35 6.14 -10.78 9.71
N ASP A 36 4.87 -10.40 9.82
CA ASP A 36 3.78 -11.18 10.39
C ASP A 36 2.44 -10.75 9.77
N ASN A 37 1.34 -11.33 10.22
CA ASN A 37 -0.01 -11.02 9.77
C ASN A 37 -0.38 -9.54 9.93
N VAL A 38 -0.85 -8.96 8.84
CA VAL A 38 -1.40 -7.60 8.84
C VAL A 38 -2.79 -7.63 9.47
N LEU A 39 -2.96 -6.92 10.59
CA LEU A 39 -4.24 -6.81 11.29
C LEU A 39 -4.98 -5.51 10.97
N SER A 40 -4.25 -4.44 10.64
CA SER A 40 -4.80 -3.13 10.31
C SER A 40 -3.81 -2.36 9.42
N LEU A 41 -4.34 -1.53 8.52
CA LEU A 41 -3.56 -0.63 7.66
C LEU A 41 -4.11 0.79 7.77
N CYS A 42 -3.21 1.77 7.61
CA CYS A 42 -3.48 3.20 7.67
C CYS A 42 -2.59 3.89 6.64
N LEU A 43 -3.08 5.00 6.06
CA LEU A 43 -2.29 5.89 5.23
C LEU A 43 -1.95 7.13 6.06
N SER A 44 -0.66 7.43 6.18
CA SER A 44 -0.19 8.61 6.90
C SER A 44 1.08 9.14 6.25
N ASP A 45 1.16 10.45 6.10
CA ASP A 45 2.39 11.15 5.72
C ASP A 45 3.30 11.24 6.96
N VAL A 46 4.25 10.32 7.06
CA VAL A 46 5.15 10.14 8.20
C VAL A 46 6.39 11.01 8.07
N ASP A 47 6.88 11.22 6.84
CA ASP A 47 8.08 12.02 6.57
C ASP A 47 7.80 13.47 6.16
N ASN A 48 6.52 13.82 6.04
CA ASN A 48 6.01 15.16 5.71
C ASN A 48 6.47 15.63 4.32
N ASP A 49 6.57 14.70 3.36
CA ASP A 49 6.89 15.00 1.95
C ASP A 49 5.66 15.32 1.08
N GLY A 50 4.46 15.22 1.67
CA GLY A 50 3.17 15.46 0.99
C GLY A 50 2.59 14.22 0.32
N ASN A 51 3.24 13.06 0.41
CA ASN A 51 2.72 11.76 0.04
C ASN A 51 2.42 10.94 1.30
N ASN A 52 1.42 10.06 1.25
CA ASN A 52 1.13 9.17 2.37
C ASN A 52 1.90 7.86 2.23
N GLU A 53 2.48 7.38 3.33
CA GLU A 53 3.07 6.04 3.45
C GLU A 53 2.06 5.01 3.99
N VAL A 54 2.40 3.74 3.77
CA VAL A 54 1.73 2.53 4.29
C VAL A 54 2.72 1.65 5.03
#